data_AF-A0A7W1U3C2-F1
#
_entry.id   AF-A0A7W1U3C2-F1
#
_cell.length_a   1.000
_cell.length_b   1.000
_cell.length_c   1.000
_cell.angle_alpha   90.00
_cell.angle_beta   90.00
_cell.angle_gamma   90.00
#
_symmetry.space_group_name_H-M   'P 1'
#
loop_
_entity.id
_entity.type
_entity.pdbx_description
1 polymer ?
#
loop_
_entity_poly.entity_id
_entity_poly.type
_entity_poly.pdbx_seq_one_letter_code
_entity_poly.pdbx_strand_id
1 'polypeptide(L)'
;MRPLSLWPVVVIILLGVLIAREPRLQRVDDVLLYWFMANAVSELQPAAVTLVEVGRDDSPTTSERKPAPKGAAAQRSFSPLELALFLQAALDFQPAVIGFEPILIWRERDKDQEQLFTDQAMRVPKLLVAMELGGKGPRDLKVDDIPTLPQVTGERGHLAEFTGVSHRPGDDIRLISTPGFINLPNDRSDRIRVPMLLEYRGEIVPSFPLQAIMLWLRATPADIRIELGSHILLPNGWRIPLHRDGTTKVNPAAARSVRRLTLNQLLLAAQERSSHSPPTMDLTSLKGQIILLRLADDPLQPPNIFSTAIATVQSNAYLRAVPWFYDWLIILLAAAAAPWLERISKSTSLLVALALSAGYGLLALSLLESNRIWLPTFLPLALLWTLILVRLFVSPAPLASRQ
;
A
#
# COMPACT_ATOMS: atom_id res chain seq x y z
N MET A 1 -51.79 -17.51 -14.36
CA MET A 1 -50.34 -17.26 -14.12
C MET A 1 -49.92 -16.14 -15.06
N ARG A 2 -49.36 -15.03 -14.55
CA ARG A 2 -48.84 -13.95 -15.42
C ARG A 2 -47.60 -14.46 -16.16
N PRO A 3 -47.41 -14.13 -17.45
CA PRO A 3 -46.15 -14.45 -18.12
C PRO A 3 -45.01 -13.74 -17.37
N LEU A 4 -44.01 -14.50 -16.94
CA LEU A 4 -42.77 -13.94 -16.40
C LEU A 4 -42.19 -13.01 -17.47
N SER A 5 -42.08 -11.72 -17.17
CA SER A 5 -41.38 -10.80 -18.06
C SER A 5 -39.90 -11.16 -18.03
N LEU A 6 -39.33 -11.54 -19.18
CA LEU A 6 -37.89 -11.82 -19.31
C LEU A 6 -37.05 -10.53 -19.34
N TRP A 7 -37.70 -9.38 -19.52
CA TRP A 7 -37.06 -8.07 -19.58
C TRP A 7 -36.16 -7.73 -18.38
N PRO A 8 -36.62 -7.82 -17.11
CA PRO A 8 -35.76 -7.54 -15.95
C PRO A 8 -34.52 -8.42 -15.89
N VAL A 9 -34.62 -9.69 -16.31
CA VAL A 9 -33.50 -10.63 -16.34
C VAL A 9 -32.42 -10.15 -17.31
N VAL A 10 -32.82 -9.73 -18.52
CA VAL A 10 -31.89 -9.21 -19.54
C VAL A 10 -31.21 -7.92 -19.05
N VAL A 11 -31.97 -7.01 -18.44
CA VAL A 11 -31.44 -5.74 -17.90
C VAL A 11 -30.39 -6.01 -16.82
N ILE A 12 -30.65 -6.94 -15.90
CA ILE A 12 -29.72 -7.30 -14.82
C ILE A 12 -28.43 -7.91 -15.36
N ILE A 13 -28.53 -8.81 -16.32
CA ILE A 13 -27.35 -9.44 -16.93
C ILE A 13 -26.50 -8.38 -17.64
N LEU A 14 -27.11 -7.53 -18.46
CA LEU A 14 -26.39 -6.47 -19.18
C LEU A 14 -25.75 -5.48 -18.21
N LEU A 15 -26.48 -5.05 -17.17
CA LEU A 15 -25.95 -4.14 -16.16
C LEU A 15 -24.82 -4.78 -15.36
N GLY A 16 -24.97 -6.05 -14.96
CA GLY A 16 -23.93 -6.79 -14.24
C GLY A 16 -22.65 -6.94 -15.04
N VAL A 17 -22.76 -7.27 -16.33
CA VAL A 17 -21.62 -7.35 -17.25
C VAL A 17 -20.97 -5.98 -17.45
N LEU A 18 -21.77 -4.91 -17.57
CA LEU A 18 -21.26 -3.54 -17.67
C LEU A 18 -20.48 -3.15 -16.41
N ILE A 19 -21.04 -3.43 -15.22
CA ILE A 19 -20.39 -3.14 -13.94
C ILE A 19 -19.07 -3.91 -13.80
N ALA A 20 -19.08 -5.20 -14.13
CA ALA A 20 -17.89 -6.04 -14.04
C ALA A 20 -16.75 -5.60 -14.98
N ARG A 21 -17.09 -5.00 -16.13
CA ARG A 21 -16.11 -4.54 -17.13
C ARG A 21 -15.62 -3.11 -16.92
N GLU A 22 -16.36 -2.27 -16.20
CA GLU A 22 -16.04 -0.85 -16.10
C GLU A 22 -14.98 -0.60 -15.00
N PRO A 23 -13.75 -0.19 -15.36
CA PRO A 23 -12.65 -0.03 -14.40
C PRO A 23 -12.92 1.09 -13.39
N ARG A 24 -13.76 2.07 -13.72
CA ARG A 24 -14.16 3.16 -12.81
C ARG A 24 -14.98 2.64 -11.64
N LEU A 25 -15.78 1.59 -11.83
CA LEU A 25 -16.61 1.01 -10.79
C LEU A 25 -15.79 0.10 -9.86
N GLN A 26 -14.75 -0.53 -10.37
CA GLN A 26 -13.77 -1.24 -9.55
C GLN A 26 -13.05 -0.31 -8.56
N ARG A 27 -12.86 0.97 -8.91
CA ARG A 27 -12.30 1.96 -7.97
C ARG A 27 -13.20 2.20 -6.76
N VAL A 28 -14.52 2.10 -6.92
CA VAL A 28 -15.46 2.23 -5.80
C VAL A 28 -15.25 1.07 -4.82
N ASP A 29 -15.01 -0.14 -5.34
CA ASP A 29 -14.68 -1.30 -4.51
C ASP A 29 -13.34 -1.13 -3.78
N ASP A 30 -12.31 -0.57 -4.41
CA ASP A 30 -11.04 -0.30 -3.72
C ASP A 30 -11.21 0.76 -2.60
N VAL A 31 -12.08 1.77 -2.78
CA VAL A 31 -12.43 2.75 -1.73
C VAL A 31 -13.20 2.08 -0.59
N LEU A 32 -14.17 1.23 -0.90
CA LEU A 32 -14.93 0.48 0.10
C LEU A 32 -14.02 -0.47 0.88
N LEU A 33 -13.15 -1.21 0.18
CA LEU A 33 -12.13 -2.06 0.78
C LEU A 33 -11.27 -1.27 1.77
N TYR A 34 -10.74 -0.11 1.35
CA TYR A 34 -9.96 0.74 2.24
C TYR A 34 -10.74 1.12 3.50
N TRP A 35 -12.01 1.51 3.35
CA TRP A 35 -12.87 1.85 4.48
C TRP A 35 -13.11 0.64 5.40
N PHE A 36 -13.43 -0.53 4.86
CA PHE A 36 -13.62 -1.76 5.64
C PHE A 36 -12.36 -2.12 6.41
N MET A 37 -11.19 -2.06 5.79
CA MET A 37 -9.93 -2.40 6.45
C MET A 37 -9.50 -1.38 7.50
N ALA A 38 -9.83 -0.10 7.31
CA ALA A 38 -9.58 0.93 8.31
C ALA A 38 -10.38 0.66 9.60
N ASN A 39 -11.57 0.05 9.47
CA ASN A 39 -12.47 -0.23 10.58
C ASN A 39 -12.40 -1.67 11.11
N ALA A 40 -11.82 -2.61 10.35
CA ALA A 40 -11.65 -3.98 10.79
C ALA A 40 -10.66 -4.08 11.97
N VAL A 41 -10.96 -4.96 12.92
CA VAL A 41 -10.07 -5.26 14.06
C VAL A 41 -9.26 -6.48 13.68
N SER A 42 -8.19 -6.27 12.90
CA SER A 42 -7.23 -7.35 12.62
C SER A 42 -6.04 -7.23 13.58
N GLU A 43 -5.92 -8.19 14.51
CA GLU A 43 -4.68 -8.39 15.26
C GLU A 43 -3.65 -9.06 14.33
N LEU A 44 -2.67 -8.28 13.90
CA LEU A 44 -1.51 -8.77 13.15
C LEU A 44 -0.35 -8.96 14.11
N GLN A 45 0.44 -10.01 13.89
CA GLN A 45 1.68 -10.19 14.63
C GLN A 45 2.60 -8.96 14.39
N PRO A 46 3.35 -8.52 15.42
CA PRO A 46 4.30 -7.42 15.27
C PRO A 46 5.26 -7.70 14.12
N ALA A 47 5.36 -6.76 13.17
CA ALA A 47 6.27 -6.89 12.05
C ALA A 47 7.70 -6.57 12.49
N ALA A 48 8.70 -7.17 11.84
CA ALA A 48 10.11 -6.88 12.07
C ALA A 48 10.55 -5.59 11.36
N VAL A 49 9.73 -4.54 11.49
CA VAL A 49 9.97 -3.20 10.96
C VAL A 49 9.55 -2.16 12.00
N THR A 50 10.45 -1.22 12.26
CA THR A 50 10.21 -0.09 13.14
C THR A 50 10.34 1.20 12.33
N LEU A 51 9.34 2.07 12.45
CA LEU A 51 9.34 3.40 11.87
C LEU A 51 9.78 4.41 12.93
N VAL A 52 10.81 5.17 12.62
CA VAL A 52 11.30 6.28 13.44
C VAL A 52 10.91 7.58 12.75
N GLU A 53 10.03 8.33 13.40
CA GLU A 53 9.53 9.60 12.90
C GLU A 53 10.38 10.74 13.50
N VAL A 54 10.79 11.64 12.62
CA VAL A 54 11.54 12.85 12.98
C VAL A 54 10.71 14.06 12.56
N GLY A 55 10.35 14.90 13.52
CA GLY A 55 9.57 16.11 13.32
C GLY A 55 9.55 16.94 14.59
N ARG A 56 9.26 18.24 14.45
CA ARG A 56 8.95 19.09 15.62
C ARG A 56 7.58 18.67 16.15
N ASP A 57 7.52 18.28 17.43
CA ASP A 57 6.30 17.92 18.18
C ASP A 57 5.35 19.12 18.42
N ASP A 58 5.17 20.02 17.45
CA ASP A 58 4.33 21.22 17.59
C ASP A 58 3.26 21.29 16.49
N SER A 59 2.10 20.67 16.76
CA SER A 59 0.82 21.41 16.90
C SER A 59 -0.40 20.48 16.77
N PRO A 60 -1.40 20.60 17.65
CA PRO A 60 -2.66 19.86 17.54
C PRO A 60 -3.51 20.36 16.36
N THR A 61 -4.28 19.43 15.80
CA THR A 61 -5.59 19.59 15.13
C THR A 61 -5.92 20.88 14.37
N THR A 62 -6.29 20.71 13.10
CA THR A 62 -7.28 21.53 12.36
C THR A 62 -6.88 22.99 12.09
N SER A 63 -6.30 23.24 10.90
CA SER A 63 -6.60 24.43 10.09
C SER A 63 -5.98 24.31 8.69
N GLU A 64 -6.83 24.45 7.67
CA GLU A 64 -6.55 24.83 6.28
C GLU A 64 -5.16 24.50 5.69
N ARG A 65 -5.01 23.27 5.17
CA ARG A 65 -3.87 22.86 4.34
C ARG A 65 -3.93 23.51 2.95
N LYS A 66 -3.33 24.70 2.80
CA LYS A 66 -2.91 25.21 1.50
C LYS A 66 -1.76 24.32 0.99
N PRO A 67 -1.83 23.72 -0.22
CA PRO A 67 -0.71 22.95 -0.75
C PRO A 67 0.47 23.89 -1.00
N ALA A 68 1.61 23.62 -0.34
CA ALA A 68 2.85 24.36 -0.56
C ALA A 68 3.37 24.16 -2.00
N PRO A 69 4.07 25.15 -2.57
CA PRO A 69 4.51 25.13 -3.96
C PRO A 69 5.51 24.00 -4.28
N LYS A 70 5.45 23.50 -5.52
CA LYS A 70 6.37 22.50 -6.09
C LYS A 70 7.82 23.00 -5.98
N GLY A 71 8.68 22.25 -5.30
CA GLY A 71 10.10 22.62 -5.05
C GLY A 71 10.48 22.77 -3.57
N ALA A 72 9.50 22.82 -2.66
CA ALA A 72 9.75 22.92 -1.21
C ALA A 72 10.26 21.61 -0.55
N ALA A 73 10.28 20.49 -1.27
CA ALA A 73 10.83 19.23 -0.76
C ALA A 73 12.33 19.37 -0.39
N ALA A 74 13.09 20.15 -1.17
CA ALA A 74 14.50 20.45 -0.89
C ALA A 74 14.71 21.36 0.34
N GLN A 75 13.68 22.08 0.81
CA GLN A 75 13.76 22.95 1.98
C GLN A 75 13.41 22.25 3.30
N ARG A 76 13.09 20.94 3.28
CA ARG A 76 12.79 20.12 4.47
C ARG A 76 13.88 19.07 4.73
N SER A 77 15.12 19.39 4.40
CA SER A 77 16.30 18.55 4.60
C SER A 77 16.65 18.42 6.09
N PHE A 78 16.84 17.20 6.58
CA PHE A 78 17.46 16.92 7.87
C PHE A 78 18.86 17.52 7.94
N SER A 79 19.30 17.92 9.14
CA SER A 79 20.73 18.19 9.33
C SER A 79 21.50 16.87 9.31
N PRO A 80 22.70 16.80 8.71
CA PRO A 80 23.54 15.60 8.77
C PRO A 80 23.79 15.15 10.21
N LEU A 81 23.88 16.10 11.14
CA LEU A 81 24.05 15.83 12.57
C LEU A 81 22.87 15.06 13.19
N GLU A 82 21.62 15.47 12.93
CA GLU A 82 20.44 14.74 13.41
C GLU A 82 20.41 13.31 12.88
N LEU A 83 20.79 13.12 11.62
CA LEU A 83 20.85 11.78 11.03
C LEU A 83 22.00 10.95 11.58
N ALA A 84 23.14 11.56 11.90
CA ALA A 84 24.25 10.89 12.57
C ALA A 84 23.86 10.43 13.99
N LEU A 85 23.14 11.27 14.75
CA LEU A 85 22.60 10.92 16.06
C LEU A 85 21.58 9.79 15.98
N PHE A 86 20.70 9.83 14.99
CA PHE A 86 19.78 8.73 14.70
C PHE A 86 20.53 7.42 14.43
N LEU A 87 21.54 7.43 13.55
CA LEU A 87 22.34 6.25 13.24
C LEU A 87 23.03 5.71 14.48
N GLN A 88 23.68 6.57 15.26
CA GLN A 88 24.36 6.17 16.49
C GLN A 88 23.39 5.47 17.45
N ALA A 89 22.22 6.07 17.72
CA ALA A 89 21.24 5.49 18.62
C ALA A 89 20.61 4.19 18.08
N ALA A 90 20.36 4.12 16.78
CA ALA A 90 19.84 2.91 16.15
C ALA A 90 20.84 1.75 16.21
N LEU A 91 22.14 2.03 16.01
CA LEU A 91 23.19 1.01 15.97
C LEU A 91 23.39 0.29 17.32
N ASP A 92 23.11 0.96 18.45
CA ASP A 92 23.16 0.34 19.78
C ASP A 92 22.21 -0.86 19.93
N PHE A 93 21.19 -0.94 19.07
CA PHE A 93 20.22 -2.03 19.04
C PHE A 93 20.48 -3.09 17.96
N GLN A 94 21.58 -2.99 17.20
CA GLN A 94 21.99 -3.96 16.18
C GLN A 94 20.89 -4.29 15.14
N PRO A 95 20.35 -3.28 14.42
CA PRO A 95 19.39 -3.52 13.35
C PRO A 95 20.02 -4.28 12.19
N ALA A 96 19.20 -5.01 11.43
CA ALA A 96 19.67 -5.68 10.22
C ALA A 96 19.81 -4.70 9.04
N VAL A 97 18.87 -3.75 8.94
CA VAL A 97 18.83 -2.74 7.88
C VAL A 97 18.40 -1.40 8.49
N ILE A 98 19.08 -0.32 8.10
CA ILE A 98 18.61 1.04 8.36
C ILE A 98 18.27 1.68 7.01
N GLY A 99 17.03 2.16 6.87
CA GLY A 99 16.53 2.79 5.66
C GLY A 99 16.14 4.24 5.87
N PHE A 100 16.49 5.09 4.92
CA PHE A 100 16.04 6.49 4.86
C PHE A 100 14.97 6.63 3.77
N GLU A 101 13.70 6.78 4.16
CA GLU A 101 12.63 7.20 3.24
C GLU A 101 12.85 8.60 2.62
N PRO A 102 13.39 9.62 3.34
CA PRO A 102 13.71 10.90 2.73
C PRO A 102 14.95 10.80 1.83
N ILE A 103 14.93 11.49 0.69
CA ILE A 103 16.11 11.61 -0.17
C ILE A 103 17.13 12.53 0.53
N LEU A 104 18.33 12.00 0.80
CA LEU A 104 19.36 12.71 1.56
C LEU A 104 20.07 13.73 0.67
N ILE A 105 19.61 14.98 0.70
CA ILE A 105 20.23 16.11 -0.01
C ILE A 105 20.58 17.18 1.02
N TRP A 106 21.87 17.46 1.15
CA TRP A 106 22.38 18.45 2.09
C TRP A 106 22.38 19.86 1.49
N ARG A 107 22.15 20.84 2.35
CA ARG A 107 22.40 22.24 2.00
C ARG A 107 23.90 22.48 2.03
N GLU A 108 24.34 23.43 1.21
CA GLU A 108 25.77 23.75 1.09
C GLU A 108 26.41 24.13 2.43
N ARG A 109 25.67 24.85 3.28
CA ARG A 109 26.10 25.23 4.64
C ARG A 109 26.23 24.07 5.64
N ASP A 110 25.58 22.95 5.35
CA ASP A 110 25.51 21.79 6.25
C ASP A 110 26.51 20.69 5.79
N LYS A 111 27.19 20.87 4.66
CA LYS A 111 28.16 19.92 4.10
C LYS A 111 29.34 19.63 5.03
N ASP A 112 29.75 20.60 5.85
CA ASP A 112 30.84 20.40 6.82
C ASP A 112 30.49 19.32 7.87
N GLN A 113 29.21 19.01 8.05
CA GLN A 113 28.71 17.98 8.95
C GLN A 113 28.46 16.63 8.25
N GLU A 114 28.54 16.57 6.92
CA GLU A 114 28.31 15.35 6.13
C GLU A 114 29.29 14.23 6.49
N GLN A 115 30.54 14.59 6.83
CA GLN A 115 31.55 13.62 7.22
C GLN A 115 31.14 12.86 8.50
N LEU A 116 30.56 13.54 9.49
CA LEU A 116 30.09 12.89 10.71
C LEU A 116 28.97 11.88 10.43
N PHE A 117 28.03 12.23 9.54
CA PHE A 117 27.01 11.30 9.08
C PHE A 117 27.64 10.10 8.37
N THR A 118 28.56 10.36 7.44
CA THR A 118 29.24 9.34 6.63
C THR A 118 30.00 8.34 7.50
N ASP A 119 30.70 8.83 8.53
CA ASP A 119 31.43 8.00 9.49
C ASP A 119 30.51 7.05 10.27
N GLN A 120 29.31 7.51 10.65
CA GLN A 120 28.30 6.64 11.28
C GLN A 120 27.65 5.69 10.28
N ALA A 121 27.37 6.19 9.07
CA ALA A 121 26.76 5.43 7.99
C ALA A 121 27.63 4.23 7.56
N MET A 122 28.95 4.37 7.56
CA MET A 122 29.89 3.28 7.28
C MET A 122 29.83 2.14 8.31
N ARG A 123 29.33 2.40 9.52
CA ARG A 123 29.15 1.37 10.58
C ARG A 123 27.85 0.59 10.43
N VAL A 124 26.94 1.05 9.57
CA VAL A 124 25.64 0.43 9.35
C VAL A 124 25.80 -0.87 8.58
N PRO A 125 25.26 -2.01 9.05
CA PRO A 125 25.42 -3.29 8.37
C PRO A 125 24.88 -3.28 6.93
N LYS A 126 23.69 -2.69 6.75
CA LYS A 126 23.03 -2.48 5.46
C LYS A 126 22.28 -1.15 5.50
N LEU A 127 22.74 -0.21 4.69
CA LEU A 127 22.17 1.12 4.56
C LEU A 127 21.34 1.22 3.27
N LEU A 128 20.06 1.55 3.40
CA LEU A 128 19.14 1.79 2.28
C LEU A 128 18.82 3.28 2.21
N VAL A 129 18.97 3.90 1.04
CA VAL A 129 18.68 5.33 0.87
C VAL A 129 17.71 5.54 -0.28
N ALA A 130 16.73 6.40 -0.07
CA ALA A 130 15.73 6.74 -1.07
C ALA A 130 16.34 7.46 -2.29
N MET A 131 15.88 7.06 -3.46
CA MET A 131 16.12 7.71 -4.75
C MET A 131 14.81 7.84 -5.51
N GLU A 132 14.72 8.82 -6.39
CA GLU A 132 13.54 9.05 -7.23
C GLU A 132 13.92 8.94 -8.71
N LEU A 133 13.27 8.01 -9.39
CA LEU A 133 13.37 7.86 -10.84
C LEU A 133 12.60 8.98 -11.55
N GLY A 134 13.16 9.39 -12.67
CA GLY A 134 12.66 10.43 -13.56
C GLY A 134 12.46 9.93 -14.98
N GLY A 135 11.86 10.79 -15.80
CA GLY A 135 11.69 10.54 -17.23
C GLY A 135 12.93 10.95 -18.03
N LYS A 136 12.73 11.83 -19.01
CA LYS A 136 13.77 12.52 -19.80
C LYS A 136 13.71 14.03 -19.60
N GLY A 137 13.57 14.46 -18.35
CA GLY A 137 13.67 15.87 -18.01
C GLY A 137 15.11 16.38 -18.18
N PRO A 138 15.33 17.67 -18.47
CA PRO A 138 16.68 18.26 -18.55
C PRO A 138 17.47 18.21 -17.23
N ARG A 139 16.83 17.81 -16.12
CA ARG A 139 17.41 17.68 -14.79
C ARG A 139 17.72 16.23 -14.40
N ASP A 140 17.39 15.27 -15.25
CA ASP A 140 17.58 13.86 -14.90
C ASP A 140 19.05 13.45 -15.01
N LEU A 141 19.56 12.84 -13.95
CA LEU A 141 20.94 12.41 -13.81
C LEU A 141 21.13 11.02 -14.44
N LYS A 142 22.29 10.79 -15.05
CA LYS A 142 22.73 9.45 -15.45
C LYS A 142 23.32 8.74 -14.23
N VAL A 143 22.93 7.49 -14.02
CA VAL A 143 23.46 6.61 -13.00
C VAL A 143 23.74 5.28 -13.67
N ASP A 144 24.98 4.80 -13.56
CA ASP A 144 25.43 3.57 -14.22
C ASP A 144 25.25 2.34 -13.32
N ASP A 145 25.19 2.53 -12.00
CA ASP A 145 25.09 1.44 -11.00
C ASP A 145 23.72 1.43 -10.32
N ILE A 146 22.69 0.93 -11.03
CA ILE A 146 21.37 0.65 -10.45
C ILE A 146 21.20 -0.86 -10.32
N PRO A 147 20.81 -1.37 -9.14
CA PRO A 147 20.59 -2.80 -8.96
C PRO A 147 19.44 -3.28 -9.85
N THR A 148 19.71 -4.29 -10.66
CA THR A 148 18.73 -4.83 -11.61
C THR A 148 18.43 -6.29 -11.29
N LEU A 149 17.20 -6.70 -11.59
CA LEU A 149 16.68 -8.02 -11.27
C LEU A 149 16.79 -8.91 -12.52
N PRO A 150 17.71 -9.89 -12.54
CA PRO A 150 17.98 -10.67 -13.75
C PRO A 150 16.91 -11.72 -14.05
N GLN A 151 16.23 -12.25 -13.03
CA GLN A 151 15.29 -13.38 -13.18
C GLN A 151 13.84 -12.90 -13.29
N VAL A 152 13.52 -12.19 -14.37
CA VAL A 152 12.17 -11.69 -14.65
C VAL A 152 11.54 -12.39 -15.86
N THR A 153 10.35 -12.94 -15.64
CA THR A 153 9.52 -13.60 -16.65
C THR A 153 8.15 -12.94 -16.75
N GLY A 154 7.49 -13.04 -17.91
CA GLY A 154 6.17 -12.45 -18.18
C GLY A 154 6.19 -11.18 -19.03
N GLU A 155 5.01 -10.59 -19.25
CA GLU A 155 4.82 -9.39 -20.07
C GLU A 155 5.28 -8.11 -19.33
N ARG A 156 6.25 -7.38 -19.91
CA ARG A 156 6.84 -6.17 -19.30
C ARG A 156 6.06 -4.88 -19.52
N GLY A 157 5.29 -4.78 -20.60
CA GLY A 157 4.70 -3.53 -21.11
C GLY A 157 3.65 -2.83 -20.24
N HIS A 158 3.46 -3.26 -19.00
CA HIS A 158 2.54 -2.66 -18.04
C HIS A 158 3.23 -1.97 -16.86
N LEU A 159 4.55 -2.12 -16.70
CA LEU A 159 5.32 -1.50 -15.63
C LEU A 159 5.44 0.02 -15.82
N ALA A 160 5.64 0.73 -14.71
CA ALA A 160 5.97 2.15 -14.75
C ALA A 160 7.39 2.33 -15.30
N GLU A 161 7.49 2.93 -16.49
CA GLU A 161 8.76 3.15 -17.20
C GLU A 161 9.40 4.50 -16.84
N PHE A 162 10.70 4.45 -16.55
CA PHE A 162 11.54 5.59 -16.24
C PHE A 162 12.84 5.51 -17.05
N THR A 163 13.41 6.67 -17.37
CA THR A 163 14.61 6.75 -18.23
C THR A 163 15.76 7.54 -17.60
N GLY A 164 15.50 8.19 -16.46
CA GLY A 164 16.41 9.07 -15.76
C GLY A 164 16.25 8.97 -14.24
N VAL A 165 17.07 9.72 -13.51
CA VAL A 165 16.97 9.85 -12.04
C VAL A 165 16.75 11.31 -11.72
N SER A 166 15.60 11.65 -11.15
CA SER A 166 15.25 13.04 -10.85
C SER A 166 15.91 13.53 -9.57
N HIS A 167 15.98 12.69 -8.54
CA HIS A 167 16.61 13.04 -7.25
C HIS A 167 17.42 11.87 -6.71
N ARG A 168 18.63 12.18 -6.22
CA ARG A 168 19.57 11.20 -5.66
C ARG A 168 20.37 11.81 -4.50
N PRO A 169 20.87 11.00 -3.56
CA PRO A 169 21.79 11.47 -2.54
C PRO A 169 23.18 11.79 -3.13
N GLY A 170 24.01 12.48 -2.34
CA GLY A 170 25.41 12.77 -2.69
C GLY A 170 26.22 11.49 -2.99
N ASP A 171 27.26 11.62 -3.80
CA ASP A 171 28.00 10.46 -4.30
C ASP A 171 28.68 9.66 -3.18
N ASP A 172 29.19 10.31 -2.13
CA ASP A 172 29.79 9.65 -0.97
C ASP A 172 28.79 8.73 -0.25
N ILE A 173 27.56 9.20 -0.07
CA ILE A 173 26.48 8.40 0.52
C ILE A 173 26.09 7.25 -0.41
N ARG A 174 26.05 7.48 -1.73
CA ARG A 174 25.71 6.45 -2.71
C ARG A 174 26.72 5.29 -2.70
N LEU A 175 27.99 5.59 -2.50
CA LEU A 175 29.06 4.57 -2.48
C LEU A 175 28.92 3.60 -1.30
N ILE A 176 28.36 4.07 -0.17
CA ILE A 176 28.20 3.27 1.06
C ILE A 176 26.77 2.76 1.28
N SER A 177 25.85 3.05 0.36
CA SER A 177 24.43 2.70 0.50
C SER A 177 23.89 1.94 -0.70
N THR A 178 22.79 1.24 -0.48
CA THR A 178 22.00 0.61 -1.54
C THR A 178 20.84 1.55 -1.89
N PRO A 179 20.59 1.81 -3.19
CA PRO A 179 19.51 2.68 -3.60
C PRO A 179 18.15 1.98 -3.48
N GLY A 180 17.13 2.69 -3.01
CA GLY A 180 15.74 2.24 -3.00
C GLY A 180 14.82 3.26 -3.67
N PHE A 181 14.05 2.85 -4.67
CA PHE A 181 13.22 3.78 -5.43
C PHE A 181 11.86 4.05 -4.77
N ILE A 182 11.57 5.32 -4.49
CA ILE A 182 10.36 5.76 -3.78
C ILE A 182 9.23 6.24 -4.72
N ASN A 183 9.35 5.99 -6.02
CA ASN A 183 8.33 6.37 -6.99
C ASN A 183 7.00 5.70 -6.66
N LEU A 184 5.98 6.49 -6.35
CA LEU A 184 4.60 6.03 -6.15
C LEU A 184 3.77 6.31 -7.42
N PRO A 185 2.72 5.51 -7.68
CA PRO A 185 1.77 5.81 -8.74
C PRO A 185 1.16 7.21 -8.54
N ASN A 186 0.98 7.95 -9.63
CA ASN A 186 0.39 9.30 -9.57
C ASN A 186 -1.08 9.30 -9.11
N ASP A 187 -1.76 8.15 -9.15
CA ASP A 187 -3.16 8.04 -8.76
C ASP A 187 -3.31 7.89 -7.24
N ARG A 188 -3.80 8.94 -6.58
CA ARG A 188 -4.07 8.96 -5.14
C ARG A 188 -5.16 7.97 -4.70
N SER A 189 -5.93 7.39 -5.63
CA SER A 189 -6.92 6.36 -5.32
C SER A 189 -6.29 4.99 -5.01
N ASP A 190 -5.03 4.79 -5.39
CA ASP A 190 -4.27 3.56 -5.17
C ASP A 190 -3.52 3.53 -3.83
N ARG A 191 -4.12 4.04 -2.74
CA ARG A 191 -3.45 4.06 -1.40
C ARG A 191 -3.11 2.68 -0.86
N ILE A 192 -3.76 1.65 -1.39
CA ILE A 192 -3.52 0.25 -1.05
C ILE A 192 -2.53 -0.42 -2.00
N ARG A 193 -2.14 0.22 -3.12
CA ARG A 193 -1.17 -0.37 -4.05
C ARG A 193 0.19 0.26 -3.87
N VAL A 194 1.19 -0.59 -3.75
CA VAL A 194 2.58 -0.16 -3.58
C VAL A 194 3.42 -0.79 -4.67
N PRO A 195 4.18 0.00 -5.44
CA PRO A 195 5.07 -0.55 -6.44
C PRO A 195 6.14 -1.39 -5.75
N MET A 196 6.33 -2.61 -6.24
CA MET A 196 7.42 -3.51 -5.85
C MET A 196 8.52 -3.53 -6.91
N LEU A 197 8.14 -3.28 -8.16
CA LEU A 197 9.01 -3.28 -9.33
C LEU A 197 8.77 -2.01 -10.15
N LEU A 198 9.84 -1.48 -10.73
CA LEU A 198 9.81 -0.37 -11.68
C LEU A 198 10.64 -0.78 -12.90
N GLU A 199 10.35 -0.18 -14.05
CA GLU A 199 11.17 -0.32 -15.24
C GLU A 199 12.06 0.90 -15.40
N TYR A 200 13.37 0.68 -15.46
CA TYR A 200 14.37 1.71 -15.69
C TYR A 200 15.22 1.33 -16.90
N ARG A 201 15.09 2.10 -17.99
CA ARG A 201 15.85 1.90 -19.24
C ARG A 201 15.76 0.46 -19.80
N GLY A 202 14.59 -0.17 -19.69
CA GLY A 202 14.34 -1.54 -20.15
C GLY A 202 14.79 -2.64 -19.17
N GLU A 203 15.41 -2.27 -18.04
CA GLU A 203 15.74 -3.18 -16.97
C GLU A 203 14.76 -3.06 -15.81
N ILE A 204 14.51 -4.16 -15.11
CA ILE A 204 13.59 -4.18 -13.97
C ILE A 204 14.37 -3.96 -12.69
N VAL A 205 13.92 -2.97 -11.91
CA VAL A 205 14.60 -2.54 -10.70
C VAL A 205 13.66 -2.67 -9.48
N PRO A 206 14.18 -3.02 -8.31
CA PRO A 206 13.38 -3.14 -7.09
C PRO A 206 12.99 -1.76 -6.56
N SER A 207 11.73 -1.60 -6.16
CA SER A 207 11.32 -0.41 -5.41
C SER A 207 11.89 -0.43 -3.98
N PHE A 208 11.75 0.69 -3.26
CA PHE A 208 12.24 0.84 -1.90
C PHE A 208 11.76 -0.28 -0.94
N PRO A 209 10.45 -0.62 -0.86
CA PRO A 209 9.99 -1.75 -0.03
C PRO A 209 10.64 -3.09 -0.39
N LEU A 210 10.72 -3.41 -1.68
CA LEU A 210 11.31 -4.68 -2.11
C LEU A 210 12.79 -4.71 -1.75
N GLN A 211 13.53 -3.64 -2.03
CA GLN A 211 14.95 -3.55 -1.70
C GLN A 211 15.20 -3.68 -0.19
N ALA A 212 14.36 -3.08 0.66
CA ALA A 212 14.46 -3.22 2.11
C ALA A 212 14.31 -4.69 2.55
N ILE A 213 13.33 -5.41 1.98
CA ILE A 213 13.09 -6.82 2.27
C ILE A 213 14.26 -7.69 1.78
N MET A 214 14.80 -7.40 0.59
CA MET A 214 15.98 -8.08 0.06
C MET A 214 17.18 -7.95 0.99
N LEU A 215 17.49 -6.73 1.43
CA LEU A 215 18.60 -6.46 2.34
C LEU A 215 18.39 -7.15 3.69
N TRP A 216 17.17 -7.16 4.19
CA TRP A 216 16.82 -7.81 5.46
C TRP A 216 16.98 -9.33 5.39
N LEU A 217 16.55 -9.94 4.29
CA LEU A 217 16.73 -11.38 4.02
C LEU A 217 18.16 -11.73 3.57
N ARG A 218 19.03 -10.73 3.39
CA ARG A 218 20.38 -10.87 2.82
C ARG A 218 20.35 -11.54 1.44
N ALA A 219 19.30 -11.29 0.67
CA ALA A 219 19.09 -11.82 -0.66
C ALA A 219 19.80 -10.95 -1.71
N THR A 220 20.41 -11.58 -2.70
CA THR A 220 20.94 -10.89 -3.88
C THR A 220 19.84 -10.74 -4.95
N PRO A 221 19.95 -9.80 -5.90
CA PRO A 221 18.99 -9.69 -6.99
C PRO A 221 18.82 -11.00 -7.80
N ALA A 222 19.86 -11.84 -7.86
CA ALA A 222 19.83 -13.12 -8.55
C ALA A 222 19.02 -14.22 -7.82
N ASP A 223 18.76 -14.05 -6.52
CA ASP A 223 18.00 -15.03 -5.72
C ASP A 223 16.48 -14.87 -5.87
N ILE A 224 16.04 -13.80 -6.54
CA ILE A 224 14.65 -13.37 -6.59
C ILE A 224 14.06 -13.71 -7.94
N ARG A 225 13.03 -14.54 -7.94
CA ARG A 225 12.31 -14.94 -9.15
C ARG A 225 11.04 -14.13 -9.28
N ILE A 226 10.85 -13.56 -10.46
CA ILE A 226 9.73 -12.65 -10.73
C ILE A 226 8.92 -13.20 -11.89
N GLU A 227 7.63 -13.37 -11.65
CA GLU A 227 6.62 -13.65 -12.66
C GLU A 227 5.67 -12.44 -12.72
N LEU A 228 5.87 -11.57 -13.71
CA LEU A 228 5.10 -10.34 -13.87
C LEU A 228 3.60 -10.65 -14.01
N GLY A 229 2.78 -9.93 -13.23
CA GLY A 229 1.33 -10.17 -13.18
C GLY A 229 0.89 -11.34 -12.31
N SER A 230 1.82 -12.02 -11.64
CA SER A 230 1.53 -13.17 -10.77
C SER A 230 2.16 -12.98 -9.39
N HIS A 231 3.49 -13.07 -9.28
CA HIS A 231 4.17 -12.97 -7.99
C HIS A 231 5.67 -12.72 -8.07
N ILE A 232 6.24 -12.33 -6.92
CA ILE A 232 7.67 -12.35 -6.63
C ILE A 232 7.92 -13.48 -5.62
N LEU A 233 8.85 -14.37 -5.94
CA LEU A 233 9.30 -15.43 -5.06
C LEU A 233 10.63 -15.02 -4.42
N LEU A 234 10.62 -14.97 -3.08
CA LEU A 234 11.78 -14.69 -2.25
C LEU A 234 12.54 -15.98 -1.90
N PRO A 235 13.83 -15.91 -1.54
CA PRO A 235 14.65 -17.10 -1.26
C PRO A 235 14.17 -17.95 -0.08
N ASN A 236 13.43 -17.35 0.85
CA ASN A 236 12.81 -18.04 1.98
C ASN A 236 11.47 -18.74 1.63
N GLY A 237 11.09 -18.76 0.35
CA GLY A 237 9.83 -19.33 -0.13
C GLY A 237 8.62 -18.42 0.01
N TRP A 238 8.78 -17.19 0.50
CA TRP A 238 7.68 -16.23 0.56
C TRP A 238 7.27 -15.79 -0.84
N ARG A 239 5.95 -15.65 -1.02
CA ARG A 239 5.33 -15.26 -2.28
C ARG A 239 4.62 -13.93 -2.12
N ILE A 240 5.15 -12.90 -2.77
CA ILE A 240 4.53 -11.57 -2.83
C ILE A 240 3.62 -11.54 -4.06
N PRO A 241 2.28 -11.40 -3.92
CA PRO A 241 1.40 -11.26 -5.07
C PRO A 241 1.71 -9.96 -5.82
N LEU A 242 1.73 -10.04 -7.15
CA LEU A 242 2.15 -8.96 -8.01
C LEU A 242 1.10 -8.73 -9.11
N HIS A 243 0.68 -7.49 -9.30
CA HIS A 243 -0.15 -7.08 -10.42
C HIS A 243 0.70 -6.86 -11.68
N ARG A 244 0.05 -6.77 -12.84
CA ARG A 244 0.75 -6.57 -14.13
C ARG A 244 1.55 -5.26 -14.17
N ASP A 245 1.10 -4.26 -13.41
CA ASP A 245 1.75 -2.95 -13.26
C ASP A 245 2.96 -2.95 -12.30
N GLY A 246 3.34 -4.11 -11.76
CA GLY A 246 4.46 -4.22 -10.82
C GLY A 246 4.12 -3.80 -9.39
N THR A 247 2.84 -3.55 -9.10
CA THR A 247 2.36 -3.19 -7.77
C THR A 247 1.86 -4.40 -6.98
N THR A 248 1.85 -4.27 -5.65
CA THR A 248 1.22 -5.23 -4.74
C THR A 248 0.14 -4.54 -3.92
N LYS A 249 -0.96 -5.25 -3.60
CA LYS A 249 -1.98 -4.76 -2.68
C LYS A 249 -1.52 -4.98 -1.24
N VAL A 250 -1.34 -3.86 -0.54
CA VAL A 250 -0.88 -3.77 0.83
C VAL A 250 -2.07 -3.75 1.77
N ASN A 251 -1.92 -4.40 2.92
CA ASN A 251 -2.93 -4.42 3.95
C ASN A 251 -2.76 -3.19 4.86
N PRO A 252 -3.63 -2.16 4.81
CA PRO A 252 -3.54 -1.01 5.70
C PRO A 252 -3.58 -1.36 7.19
N ALA A 253 -4.18 -2.49 7.60
CA ALA A 253 -4.12 -2.92 9.00
C ALA A 253 -2.69 -3.31 9.43
N ALA A 254 -1.82 -3.70 8.49
CA ALA A 254 -0.40 -3.95 8.77
C ALA A 254 0.32 -2.70 9.27
N ALA A 255 -0.21 -1.50 9.03
CA ALA A 255 0.35 -0.26 9.58
C ALA A 255 0.30 -0.21 11.11
N ARG A 256 -0.60 -0.99 11.73
CA ARG A 256 -0.70 -1.16 13.19
C ARG A 256 0.34 -2.13 13.75
N SER A 257 0.86 -3.04 12.91
CA SER A 257 1.92 -3.98 13.28
C SER A 257 3.33 -3.37 13.23
N VAL A 258 3.46 -2.20 12.61
CA VAL A 258 4.70 -1.42 12.57
C VAL A 258 4.87 -0.70 13.90
N ARG A 259 5.98 -0.97 14.60
CA ARG A 259 6.34 -0.20 15.80
C ARG A 259 6.69 1.23 15.38
N ARG A 260 6.16 2.23 16.08
CA ARG A 260 6.47 3.64 15.83
C ARG A 260 7.21 4.22 17.01
N LEU A 261 8.29 4.93 16.73
CA LEU A 261 9.10 5.63 17.71
C LEU A 261 9.35 7.05 17.20
N THR A 262 9.43 8.02 18.11
CA THR A 262 10.01 9.32 17.76
C THR A 262 11.53 9.25 17.91
N LEU A 263 12.26 10.14 17.22
CA LEU A 263 13.71 10.25 17.40
C LEU A 263 14.11 10.43 18.87
N ASN A 264 13.36 11.25 19.62
CA ASN A 264 13.59 11.49 21.04
C ASN A 264 13.46 10.21 21.88
N GLN A 265 12.46 9.37 21.59
CA GLN A 265 12.29 8.08 22.27
C GLN A 265 13.44 7.11 21.98
N LEU A 266 13.91 7.08 20.74
CA LEU A 266 15.06 6.25 20.37
C LEU A 266 16.35 6.72 21.06
N LEU A 267 16.61 8.03 21.06
CA LEU A 267 17.77 8.63 21.72
C LEU A 267 17.76 8.38 23.23
N LEU A 268 16.60 8.57 23.88
CA LEU A 268 16.43 8.31 25.31
C LEU A 268 16.71 6.83 25.63
N ALA A 269 16.14 5.91 24.85
CA ALA A 269 16.34 4.49 25.06
C ALA A 269 17.80 4.04 24.82
N ALA A 270 18.49 4.64 23.85
CA ALA A 270 19.92 4.40 23.63
C ALA A 270 20.75 4.90 24.83
N GLN A 271 20.44 6.09 25.35
CA GLN A 271 21.12 6.66 26.53
C GLN A 271 20.88 5.84 27.81
N GLU A 272 19.66 5.35 28.03
CA GLU A 272 19.34 4.48 29.17
C GLU A 272 20.13 3.17 29.10
N ARG A 273 20.22 2.58 27.89
CA ARG A 273 20.97 1.35 27.64
C ARG A 273 22.47 1.55 27.87
N SER A 274 23.06 2.65 27.38
CA SER A 274 24.48 2.94 27.60
C SER A 274 24.79 3.21 29.08
N SER A 275 23.84 3.81 29.80
CA SER A 275 23.98 4.16 31.22
C SER A 275 23.62 3.03 32.19
N HIS A 276 23.22 1.86 31.68
CA HIS A 276 22.73 0.71 32.47
C HIS A 276 21.53 1.05 33.39
N SER A 277 20.77 2.09 33.02
CA SER A 277 19.55 2.49 33.72
C SER A 277 18.40 1.51 33.39
N PRO A 278 17.40 1.37 34.29
CA PRO A 278 16.21 0.59 33.95
C PRO A 278 15.53 1.19 32.71
N PRO A 279 15.23 0.39 31.67
CA PRO A 279 14.69 0.91 30.43
C PRO A 279 13.25 1.39 30.63
N THR A 280 12.98 2.63 30.25
CA THR A 280 11.62 3.18 30.18
C THR A 280 10.84 2.52 29.04
N MET A 281 11.54 2.08 27.99
CA MET A 281 10.97 1.36 26.84
C MET A 281 11.84 0.17 26.44
N ASP A 282 11.24 -1.03 26.35
CA ASP A 282 11.96 -2.21 25.88
C ASP A 282 12.09 -2.21 24.34
N LEU A 283 13.28 -1.81 23.90
CA LEU A 283 13.70 -1.79 22.50
C LEU A 283 14.60 -2.99 22.14
N THR A 284 14.70 -4.03 22.98
CA THR A 284 15.49 -5.24 22.64
C THR A 284 15.00 -5.93 21.37
N SER A 285 13.69 -5.83 21.09
CA SER A 285 13.08 -6.34 19.85
C SER A 285 13.62 -5.71 18.56
N LEU A 286 14.28 -4.55 18.60
CA LEU A 286 14.85 -3.89 17.42
C LEU A 286 16.01 -4.68 16.79
N LYS A 287 16.61 -5.62 17.54
CA LYS A 287 17.70 -6.45 17.06
C LYS A 287 17.28 -7.23 15.82
N GLY A 288 18.03 -7.07 14.72
CA GLY A 288 17.77 -7.74 13.46
C GLY A 288 16.52 -7.27 12.70
N GLN A 289 15.88 -6.18 13.14
CA GLN A 289 14.75 -5.57 12.42
C GLN A 289 15.22 -4.59 11.33
N ILE A 290 14.27 -4.18 10.49
CA ILE A 290 14.41 -3.03 9.60
C ILE A 290 14.02 -1.77 10.37
N ILE A 291 14.89 -0.78 10.46
CA ILE A 291 14.58 0.54 11.03
C ILE A 291 14.46 1.54 9.88
N LEU A 292 13.32 2.18 9.74
CA LEU A 292 13.04 3.18 8.71
C LEU A 292 12.94 4.56 9.32
N LEU A 293 13.73 5.52 8.82
CA LEU A 293 13.60 6.92 9.17
C LEU A 293 12.65 7.62 8.21
N ARG A 294 11.74 8.43 8.77
CA ARG A 294 10.81 9.26 8.02
C ARG A 294 10.64 10.64 8.64
N LEU A 295 10.34 11.63 7.81
CA LEU A 295 9.85 12.94 8.26
C LEU A 295 8.37 12.85 8.68
N ALA A 296 8.05 13.29 9.89
CA ALA A 296 6.68 13.35 10.38
C ALA A 296 5.83 14.33 9.54
N ASP A 297 4.55 13.99 9.35
CA ASP A 297 3.54 14.86 8.73
C ASP A 297 3.87 15.45 7.35
N ASP A 298 4.59 14.75 6.48
CA ASP A 298 4.76 15.22 5.09
C ASP A 298 3.41 15.20 4.34
N PRO A 299 2.80 16.36 4.00
CA PRO A 299 1.53 16.41 3.27
C PRO A 299 1.65 15.90 1.82
N LEU A 300 2.87 15.68 1.32
CA LEU A 300 3.13 15.20 -0.04
C LEU A 300 3.26 13.69 -0.14
N GLN A 301 3.48 12.98 0.97
CA GLN A 301 3.59 11.52 0.99
C GLN A 301 2.42 10.90 1.76
N PRO A 302 1.71 9.91 1.20
CA PRO A 302 0.68 9.20 1.94
C PRO A 302 1.28 8.54 3.21
N PRO A 303 0.53 8.49 4.32
CA PRO A 303 1.07 8.05 5.60
C PRO A 303 1.47 6.56 5.53
N ASN A 304 2.75 6.30 5.80
CA ASN A 304 3.35 5.00 6.15
C ASN A 304 3.21 3.89 5.12
N ILE A 305 3.10 4.24 3.84
CA ILE A 305 2.90 3.25 2.78
C ILE A 305 4.06 2.24 2.69
N PHE A 306 5.32 2.68 2.73
CA PHE A 306 6.45 1.75 2.58
C PHE A 306 6.65 0.84 3.78
N SER A 307 6.60 1.38 5.00
CA SER A 307 6.64 0.58 6.22
C SER A 307 5.46 -0.40 6.30
N THR A 308 4.26 0.00 5.88
CA THR A 308 3.08 -0.88 5.79
C THR A 308 3.26 -1.98 4.74
N ALA A 309 3.87 -1.66 3.60
CA ALA A 309 4.17 -2.65 2.56
C ALA A 309 5.15 -3.70 3.07
N ILE A 310 6.24 -3.27 3.72
CA ILE A 310 7.23 -4.14 4.35
C ILE A 310 6.57 -5.02 5.41
N ALA A 311 5.75 -4.43 6.29
CA ALA A 311 5.01 -5.17 7.31
C ALA A 311 4.04 -6.19 6.71
N THR A 312 3.35 -5.84 5.63
CA THR A 312 2.44 -6.76 4.92
C THR A 312 3.20 -7.97 4.37
N VAL A 313 4.40 -7.74 3.82
CA VAL A 313 5.25 -8.84 3.32
C VAL A 313 5.76 -9.71 4.46
N GLN A 314 6.31 -9.09 5.52
CA GLN A 314 6.83 -9.81 6.68
C GLN A 314 5.77 -10.65 7.41
N SER A 315 4.53 -10.16 7.47
CA SER A 315 3.40 -10.86 8.10
C SER A 315 2.62 -11.77 7.13
N ASN A 316 3.03 -11.84 5.86
CA ASN A 316 2.32 -12.54 4.78
C ASN A 316 0.80 -12.20 4.77
N ALA A 317 0.47 -10.94 5.05
CA ALA A 317 -0.89 -10.46 5.28
C ALA A 317 -1.57 -9.92 4.02
N TYR A 318 -1.35 -10.59 2.89
CA TYR A 318 -1.93 -10.19 1.61
C TYR A 318 -3.43 -10.43 1.55
N LEU A 319 -4.11 -9.52 0.85
CA LEU A 319 -5.51 -9.67 0.50
C LEU A 319 -5.65 -10.68 -0.62
N ARG A 320 -6.45 -11.72 -0.41
CA ARG A 320 -6.81 -12.66 -1.46
C ARG A 320 -8.03 -12.11 -2.20
N ALA A 321 -7.85 -11.77 -3.47
CA ALA A 321 -8.97 -11.47 -4.34
C ALA A 321 -9.80 -12.74 -4.55
N VAL A 322 -11.12 -12.57 -4.56
CA VAL A 322 -12.04 -13.65 -4.88
C VAL A 322 -11.85 -14.05 -6.36
N PRO A 323 -12.04 -15.34 -6.71
CA PRO A 323 -11.89 -15.80 -8.09
C PRO A 323 -12.79 -15.04 -9.07
N TRP A 324 -12.32 -14.90 -10.31
CA TRP A 324 -13.03 -14.19 -11.38
C TRP A 324 -14.45 -14.70 -11.67
N PHE A 325 -14.75 -15.97 -11.38
CA PHE A 325 -16.06 -16.56 -11.61
C PHE A 325 -17.12 -16.08 -10.61
N TYR A 326 -16.71 -15.47 -9.50
CA TYR A 326 -17.63 -14.99 -8.46
C TYR A 326 -18.56 -13.90 -8.98
N ASP A 327 -18.04 -12.97 -9.79
CA ASP A 327 -18.85 -11.91 -10.39
C ASP A 327 -19.96 -12.51 -11.26
N TRP A 328 -19.63 -13.53 -12.06
CA TRP A 328 -20.60 -14.26 -12.86
C TRP A 328 -21.63 -15.01 -12.03
N LEU A 329 -21.19 -15.64 -10.93
CA LEU A 329 -22.09 -16.31 -10.01
C LEU A 329 -23.11 -15.34 -9.40
N ILE A 330 -22.67 -14.15 -8.96
CA ILE A 330 -23.60 -13.12 -8.43
C ILE A 330 -24.57 -12.66 -9.51
N ILE A 331 -24.09 -12.39 -10.73
CA ILE A 331 -24.96 -11.93 -11.83
C ILE A 331 -26.05 -12.98 -12.11
N LEU A 332 -25.68 -14.27 -12.16
CA LEU A 332 -26.62 -15.37 -12.37
C LEU A 332 -27.62 -15.51 -11.21
N LEU A 333 -27.15 -15.39 -9.96
CA LEU A 333 -28.03 -15.43 -8.79
C LEU A 333 -29.03 -14.27 -8.78
N ALA A 334 -28.59 -13.05 -9.08
CA ALA A 334 -29.46 -11.88 -9.18
C ALA A 334 -30.49 -12.05 -10.31
N ALA A 335 -30.06 -12.54 -11.47
CA ALA A 335 -30.93 -12.84 -12.60
C ALA A 335 -31.99 -13.91 -12.26
N ALA A 336 -31.60 -14.96 -11.53
CA ALA A 336 -32.51 -16.01 -11.08
C ALA A 336 -33.50 -15.54 -9.99
N ALA A 337 -33.09 -14.58 -9.16
CA ALA A 337 -33.94 -14.01 -8.11
C ALA A 337 -35.00 -13.03 -8.66
N ALA A 338 -34.75 -12.38 -9.80
CA ALA A 338 -35.64 -11.41 -10.43
C ALA A 338 -37.11 -11.86 -10.54
N PRO A 339 -37.44 -13.04 -11.09
CA PRO A 339 -38.83 -13.49 -11.18
C PRO A 339 -39.47 -13.83 -9.84
N TRP A 340 -38.67 -14.22 -8.84
CA TRP A 340 -39.17 -14.53 -7.51
C TRP A 340 -39.59 -13.27 -6.76
N LEU A 341 -38.89 -12.16 -7.01
CA LEU A 341 -39.16 -10.84 -6.44
C LEU A 341 -40.55 -10.29 -6.84
N GLU A 342 -41.08 -10.68 -8.00
CA GLU A 342 -42.43 -10.27 -8.43
C GLU A 342 -43.55 -10.85 -7.56
N ARG A 343 -43.29 -11.96 -6.86
CA ARG A 343 -44.24 -12.63 -5.97
C ARG A 343 -44.32 -12.00 -4.58
N ILE A 344 -43.37 -11.14 -4.24
CA ILE A 344 -43.25 -10.53 -2.91
C ILE A 344 -43.85 -9.12 -2.94
N SER A 345 -44.41 -8.68 -1.80
CA SER A 345 -44.95 -7.32 -1.63
C SER A 345 -43.82 -6.28 -1.69
N LYS A 346 -44.14 -5.03 -2.07
CA LYS A 346 -43.14 -3.97 -2.22
C LYS A 346 -42.42 -3.65 -0.89
N SER A 347 -43.16 -3.57 0.21
CA SER A 347 -42.60 -3.32 1.54
C SER A 347 -41.68 -4.46 2.00
N THR A 348 -42.10 -5.72 1.79
CA THR A 348 -41.27 -6.88 2.13
C THR A 348 -40.02 -6.94 1.26
N SER A 349 -40.10 -6.56 -0.03
CA SER A 349 -38.92 -6.53 -0.91
C SER A 349 -37.85 -5.53 -0.45
N LEU A 350 -38.26 -4.35 0.05
CA LEU A 350 -37.35 -3.36 0.63
C LEU A 350 -36.68 -3.88 1.91
N LEU A 351 -37.46 -4.49 2.82
CA LEU A 351 -36.91 -5.07 4.05
C LEU A 351 -35.93 -6.21 3.77
N VAL A 352 -36.27 -7.10 2.85
CA VAL A 352 -35.39 -8.22 2.44
C VAL A 352 -34.08 -7.69 1.87
N ALA A 353 -34.13 -6.67 1.02
CA ALA A 353 -32.92 -6.10 0.46
C ALA A 353 -32.03 -5.40 1.48
N LEU A 354 -32.63 -4.69 2.44
CA LEU A 354 -31.88 -4.06 3.53
C LEU A 354 -31.23 -5.12 4.42
N ALA A 355 -31.96 -6.19 4.75
CA ALA A 355 -31.43 -7.34 5.48
C ALA A 355 -30.30 -8.06 4.71
N LEU A 356 -30.46 -8.28 3.40
CA LEU A 356 -29.42 -8.88 2.55
C LEU A 356 -28.19 -7.99 2.42
N SER A 357 -28.35 -6.68 2.29
CA SER A 357 -27.23 -5.72 2.24
C SER A 357 -26.44 -5.74 3.54
N ALA A 358 -27.13 -5.71 4.68
CA ALA A 358 -26.51 -5.79 6.00
C ALA A 358 -25.82 -7.15 6.22
N GLY A 359 -26.50 -8.25 5.88
CA GLY A 359 -25.95 -9.61 5.98
C GLY A 359 -24.71 -9.80 5.10
N TYR A 360 -24.74 -9.28 3.87
CA TYR A 360 -23.59 -9.29 2.97
C TYR A 360 -22.41 -8.48 3.53
N GLY A 361 -22.67 -7.28 4.07
CA GLY A 361 -21.64 -6.45 4.71
C GLY A 361 -20.98 -7.14 5.90
N LEU A 362 -21.77 -7.79 6.77
CA LEU A 362 -21.25 -8.57 7.90
C LEU A 362 -20.45 -9.80 7.45
N LEU A 363 -20.91 -10.50 6.42
CA LEU A 363 -20.21 -11.65 5.86
C LEU A 363 -18.89 -11.23 5.19
N ALA A 364 -18.88 -10.10 4.48
CA ALA A 364 -17.67 -9.53 3.88
C ALA A 364 -16.65 -9.14 4.96
N LEU A 365 -17.10 -8.48 6.03
CA LEU A 365 -16.26 -8.16 7.20
C LEU A 365 -15.70 -9.42 7.86
N SER A 366 -16.54 -10.41 8.13
CA SER A 366 -16.13 -11.65 8.79
C SER A 366 -15.10 -12.43 7.97
N LEU A 367 -15.27 -12.51 6.64
CA LEU A 367 -14.31 -13.17 5.75
C LEU A 367 -13.00 -12.37 5.58
N LEU A 368 -13.07 -11.05 5.65
CA LEU A 368 -11.90 -10.18 5.62
C LEU A 368 -11.07 -10.36 6.89
N GLU A 369 -11.71 -10.41 8.07
CA GLU A 369 -11.02 -10.58 9.36
C GLU A 369 -10.45 -11.99 9.54
N SER A 370 -11.23 -13.03 9.24
CA SER A 370 -10.82 -14.42 9.46
C SER A 370 -9.86 -14.94 8.38
N ASN A 371 -10.16 -14.69 7.11
CA ASN A 371 -9.51 -15.35 5.98
C ASN A 371 -8.74 -14.38 5.06
N ARG A 372 -8.79 -13.07 5.33
CA ARG A 372 -8.17 -12.02 4.50
C ARG A 372 -8.68 -12.06 3.05
N ILE A 373 -9.92 -12.50 2.86
CA ILE A 373 -10.58 -12.59 1.56
C ILE A 373 -11.40 -11.31 1.35
N TRP A 374 -11.14 -10.61 0.25
CA TRP A 374 -11.94 -9.44 -0.13
C TRP A 374 -13.05 -9.83 -1.10
N LEU A 375 -14.29 -9.64 -0.67
CA LEU A 375 -15.47 -9.82 -1.50
C LEU A 375 -15.84 -8.49 -2.19
N PRO A 376 -15.99 -8.46 -3.53
CA PRO A 376 -16.50 -7.30 -4.25
C PRO A 376 -17.82 -6.82 -3.64
N THR A 377 -17.89 -5.56 -3.23
CA THR A 377 -19.06 -5.03 -2.50
C THR A 377 -20.03 -4.32 -3.42
N PHE A 378 -19.51 -3.61 -4.42
CA PHE A 378 -20.28 -2.73 -5.27
C PHE A 378 -21.21 -3.52 -6.19
N LEU A 379 -20.71 -4.55 -6.88
CA LEU A 379 -21.50 -5.34 -7.83
C LEU A 379 -22.75 -6.01 -7.19
N PRO A 380 -22.65 -6.78 -6.09
CA PRO A 380 -23.82 -7.41 -5.50
C PRO A 380 -24.82 -6.40 -4.94
N LEU A 381 -24.34 -5.31 -4.32
CA LEU A 381 -25.21 -4.25 -3.81
C LEU A 381 -25.91 -3.51 -4.96
N ALA A 382 -25.20 -3.15 -6.03
CA ALA A 382 -25.77 -2.48 -7.18
C ALA A 382 -26.84 -3.34 -7.86
N LEU A 383 -26.59 -4.64 -8.06
CA LEU A 383 -27.57 -5.56 -8.64
C LEU A 383 -28.80 -5.74 -7.74
N LEU A 384 -28.59 -5.86 -6.43
CA LEU A 384 -29.69 -5.95 -5.47
C LEU A 384 -30.57 -4.70 -5.46
N TRP A 385 -29.96 -3.50 -5.43
CA TRP A 385 -30.72 -2.25 -5.39
C TRP A 385 -31.38 -1.91 -6.72
N THR A 386 -30.76 -2.26 -7.85
CA THR A 386 -31.40 -2.08 -9.18
C THR A 386 -32.61 -2.98 -9.35
N LEU A 387 -32.58 -4.22 -8.87
CA LEU A 387 -33.74 -5.12 -8.80
C LEU A 387 -34.93 -4.48 -8.07
N ILE A 388 -34.68 -3.83 -6.93
CA ILE A 388 -35.72 -3.15 -6.15
C ILE A 388 -36.25 -1.93 -6.89
N LEU A 389 -35.36 -1.12 -7.48
CA LEU A 389 -35.76 0.08 -8.22
C LEU A 389 -36.67 -0.30 -9.40
N VAL A 390 -36.29 -1.32 -10.18
CA VAL A 390 -37.14 -1.85 -11.26
C VAL A 390 -38.49 -2.30 -10.70
N ARG A 391 -38.53 -2.98 -9.55
CA ARG A 391 -39.79 -3.40 -8.91
C ARG A 391 -40.65 -2.23 -8.44
N LEU A 392 -40.06 -1.14 -7.96
CA LEU A 392 -40.79 0.03 -7.49
C LEU A 392 -41.39 0.84 -8.65
N PHE A 393 -40.62 1.05 -9.72
CA PHE A 393 -40.99 1.92 -10.84
C PHE A 393 -41.74 1.19 -11.98
N VAL A 394 -41.43 -0.08 -12.23
CA VAL A 394 -42.17 -0.93 -13.19
C VAL A 394 -43.37 -1.54 -12.46
N SER A 395 -44.30 -0.69 -12.03
CA SER A 395 -45.62 -1.17 -11.59
C SER A 395 -46.48 -1.47 -12.82
N PRO A 396 -47.12 -2.65 -12.92
CA PRO A 396 -48.20 -2.83 -13.87
C PRO A 396 -49.34 -1.88 -13.48
N ALA A 397 -49.87 -1.15 -14.46
CA ALA A 397 -51.05 -0.32 -14.28
C ALA A 397 -52.16 -1.12 -13.57
N PRO A 398 -52.90 -0.53 -12.62
CA PRO A 398 -54.10 -1.17 -12.10
C PRO A 398 -55.03 -1.41 -13.29
N LEU A 399 -55.43 -2.67 -13.48
CA LEU A 399 -56.53 -3.02 -14.38
C LEU A 399 -57.72 -2.17 -13.95
N ALA A 400 -58.10 -1.24 -14.82
CA ALA A 400 -59.31 -0.47 -14.68
C ALA A 400 -60.45 -1.43 -14.33
N SER A 401 -61.06 -1.20 -13.17
CA SER A 401 -62.32 -1.80 -12.78
C SER A 401 -63.35 -1.44 -13.85
N ARG A 402 -63.58 -2.35 -14.80
CA ARG A 402 -64.87 -2.45 -15.47
C ARG A 402 -65.81 -3.14 -14.50
N GLN A 403 -66.61 -2.36 -13.78
CA GLN A 403 -68.03 -2.61 -13.58
C GLN A 403 -68.73 -1.25 -13.56
#